data_AF-A0A7V4X9U2-F1
#
_entry.id   AF-A0A7V4X9U2-F1
#
_cell.length_a   1.000
_cell.length_b   1.000
_cell.length_c   1.000
_cell.angle_alpha   90.00
_cell.angle_beta   90.00
_cell.angle_gamma   90.00
#
_symmetry.space_group_name_H-M   'P 1'
#
loop_
_entity.id
_entity.type
_entity.pdbx_description
1 polymer ?
#
loop_
_entity_poly.entity_id
_entity_poly.type
_entity_poly.pdbx_seq_one_letter_code
_entity_poly.pdbx_strand_id
1 'polypeptide(L)'
;MKKIIIWLAIIVVVLVGGFGYGYYKASKARSFAQKIKPDFAQVEVSDVSLDNLDAQIKQWEKAKQGVAKLRDTLALSPREASGLSDEISQAADAVENGYKEIKALAFFADVADAIRLRETSSAEEGRKAYEELIGRLDKIKATNISDFDLEAQFAEPLKNFQTAFDKYDKDARDNFEKVKAGNSTSLSGAEISEATQTIRQILLDSLREKIKTINEAKDALDKAEVRLFRWW
;
A
#
# COMPACT_ATOMS: atom_id res chain seq x y z
N MET A 1 -9.82 -75.89 -3.88
CA MET A 1 -9.16 -74.81 -3.13
C MET A 1 -8.43 -73.87 -4.11
N LYS A 2 -9.11 -72.84 -4.63
CA LYS A 2 -8.52 -71.87 -5.57
C LYS A 2 -9.21 -70.51 -5.39
N LYS A 3 -8.81 -69.68 -4.44
CA LYS A 3 -9.12 -68.22 -4.39
C LYS A 3 -8.25 -67.46 -3.36
N ILE A 4 -6.93 -67.38 -3.52
CA ILE A 4 -6.12 -66.37 -2.80
C ILE A 4 -4.85 -66.01 -3.60
N ILE A 5 -4.96 -65.43 -4.80
CA ILE A 5 -3.81 -64.73 -5.43
C ILE A 5 -4.29 -63.59 -6.33
N ILE A 6 -5.14 -62.68 -5.85
CA ILE A 6 -5.37 -61.38 -6.52
C ILE A 6 -5.70 -60.32 -5.47
N TRP A 7 -4.81 -60.11 -4.49
CA TRP A 7 -4.90 -58.95 -3.58
C TRP A 7 -3.55 -58.34 -3.20
N LEU A 8 -2.43 -58.87 -3.74
CA LEU A 8 -1.08 -58.35 -3.46
C LEU A 8 -0.48 -57.48 -4.57
N ALA A 9 -1.05 -57.47 -5.77
CA ALA A 9 -0.57 -56.63 -6.87
C ALA A 9 -1.14 -55.19 -6.85
N ILE A 10 -2.27 -54.96 -6.19
CA ILE A 10 -2.93 -53.63 -6.14
C ILE A 10 -2.32 -52.74 -5.05
N ILE A 11 -1.76 -53.31 -3.98
CA ILE A 11 -1.12 -52.53 -2.90
C ILE A 11 0.25 -51.99 -3.33
N VAL A 12 0.97 -52.67 -4.23
CA VAL A 12 2.29 -52.20 -4.70
C VAL A 12 2.17 -51.08 -5.74
N VAL A 13 1.14 -51.08 -6.60
CA VAL A 13 0.95 -50.00 -7.60
C VAL A 13 0.40 -48.72 -6.96
N VAL A 14 -0.38 -48.81 -5.87
CA VAL A 14 -0.88 -47.64 -5.14
C VAL A 14 0.21 -47.00 -4.25
N LEU A 15 1.16 -47.78 -3.72
CA LEU A 15 2.28 -47.24 -2.93
C LEU A 15 3.39 -46.64 -3.82
N VAL A 16 3.64 -47.15 -5.03
CA VAL A 16 4.65 -46.53 -5.92
C VAL A 16 4.05 -45.31 -6.68
N GLY A 17 2.76 -45.35 -7.04
CA GLY A 17 2.08 -44.23 -7.69
C GLY A 17 1.76 -43.05 -6.75
N GLY A 18 1.40 -43.33 -5.49
CA GLY A 18 1.11 -42.29 -4.48
C GLY A 18 2.36 -41.56 -3.98
N PHE A 19 3.48 -42.27 -3.80
CA PHE A 19 4.76 -41.65 -3.45
C PHE A 19 5.37 -40.90 -4.65
N GLY A 20 5.28 -41.42 -5.88
CA GLY A 20 5.76 -40.73 -7.08
C GLY A 20 5.00 -39.43 -7.37
N TYR A 21 3.66 -39.42 -7.20
CA TYR A 21 2.84 -38.22 -7.41
C TYR A 21 3.01 -37.19 -6.27
N GLY A 22 3.07 -37.64 -5.02
CA GLY A 22 3.36 -36.78 -3.87
C GLY A 22 4.76 -36.16 -3.93
N TYR A 23 5.76 -36.95 -4.33
CA TYR A 23 7.14 -36.50 -4.51
C TYR A 23 7.31 -35.61 -5.74
N TYR A 24 6.62 -35.88 -6.85
CA TYR A 24 6.58 -34.99 -8.02
C TYR A 24 5.90 -33.65 -7.70
N LYS A 25 4.80 -33.67 -6.95
CA LYS A 25 4.11 -32.47 -6.48
C LYS A 25 4.96 -31.66 -5.49
N ALA A 26 5.67 -32.33 -4.57
CA ALA A 26 6.61 -31.71 -3.64
C ALA A 26 7.86 -31.15 -4.36
N SER A 27 8.43 -31.88 -5.32
CA SER A 27 9.57 -31.43 -6.14
C SER A 27 9.22 -30.20 -6.98
N LYS A 28 7.99 -30.13 -7.51
CA LYS A 28 7.52 -28.97 -8.28
C LYS A 28 7.19 -27.76 -7.42
N ALA A 29 6.51 -27.96 -6.28
CA ALA A 29 6.30 -26.90 -5.30
C ALA A 29 7.64 -26.33 -4.77
N ARG A 30 8.67 -27.18 -4.62
CA ARG A 30 10.03 -26.76 -4.23
C ARG A 30 10.73 -25.95 -5.32
N SER A 31 10.68 -26.40 -6.58
CA SER A 31 11.23 -25.65 -7.71
C SER A 31 10.53 -24.29 -7.88
N PHE A 32 9.22 -24.24 -7.63
CA PHE A 32 8.43 -23.01 -7.68
C PHE A 32 8.77 -22.05 -6.54
N ALA A 33 8.83 -22.52 -5.29
CA ALA A 33 9.24 -21.72 -4.14
C ALA A 33 10.66 -21.16 -4.30
N GLN A 34 11.61 -21.96 -4.82
CA GLN A 34 12.98 -21.50 -5.13
C GLN A 34 13.00 -20.42 -6.22
N LYS A 35 12.09 -20.47 -7.18
CA LYS A 35 11.98 -19.49 -8.27
C LYS A 35 11.37 -18.16 -7.80
N ILE A 36 10.39 -18.22 -6.90
CA ILE A 36 9.68 -17.05 -6.38
C ILE A 36 10.43 -16.33 -5.26
N LYS A 37 11.22 -17.03 -4.46
CA LYS A 37 11.97 -16.45 -3.33
C LYS A 37 12.79 -15.20 -3.65
N PRO A 38 13.63 -15.15 -4.71
CA PRO A 38 14.37 -13.93 -5.03
C PRO A 38 13.48 -12.76 -5.47
N ASP A 39 12.32 -13.04 -6.05
CA ASP A 39 11.34 -12.01 -6.44
C ASP A 39 10.56 -11.52 -5.23
N PHE A 40 10.20 -12.40 -4.30
CA PHE A 40 9.53 -12.05 -3.04
C PHE A 40 10.46 -11.31 -2.08
N ALA A 41 11.76 -11.61 -2.09
CA ALA A 41 12.75 -10.86 -1.33
C ALA A 41 12.89 -9.39 -1.80
N GLN A 42 12.42 -9.04 -3.00
CA GLN A 42 12.34 -7.65 -3.46
C GLN A 42 11.07 -6.94 -2.94
N VAL A 43 10.11 -7.68 -2.38
CA VAL A 43 8.89 -7.18 -1.75
C VAL A 43 9.15 -6.94 -0.27
N GLU A 44 10.04 -5.99 0.02
CA GLU A 44 10.30 -5.52 1.39
C GLU A 44 9.66 -4.15 1.58
N VAL A 45 8.70 -4.11 2.51
CA VAL A 45 8.06 -2.89 2.99
C VAL A 45 8.24 -2.82 4.51
N SER A 46 8.53 -1.63 5.03
CA SER A 46 8.67 -1.39 6.46
C SER A 46 7.39 -0.80 7.05
N ASP A 47 7.31 -0.77 8.38
CA ASP A 47 6.30 0.01 9.08
C ASP A 47 6.27 1.46 8.60
N VAL A 48 5.06 2.02 8.58
CA VAL A 48 4.86 3.37 8.06
C VAL A 48 5.22 4.42 9.10
N SER A 49 6.10 5.35 8.71
CA SER A 49 6.46 6.53 9.51
C SER A 49 6.28 7.81 8.70
N LEU A 50 5.75 8.85 9.35
CA LEU A 50 5.54 10.16 8.73
C LEU A 50 6.87 10.90 8.49
N ASP A 51 7.92 10.57 9.22
CA ASP A 51 9.21 11.29 9.17
C ASP A 51 10.08 10.90 7.97
N ASN A 52 9.70 9.85 7.23
CA ASN A 52 10.53 9.30 6.15
C ASN A 52 9.71 8.79 4.97
N LEU A 53 8.62 9.50 4.62
CA LEU A 53 7.69 9.07 3.58
C LEU A 53 8.35 8.94 2.20
N ASP A 54 9.31 9.80 1.86
CA ASP A 54 10.03 9.73 0.57
C ASP A 54 10.82 8.43 0.38
N ALA A 55 11.53 7.99 1.43
CA ALA A 55 12.27 6.73 1.36
C ALA A 55 11.31 5.54 1.32
N GLN A 56 10.19 5.63 2.05
CA GLN A 56 9.15 4.59 2.03
C GLN A 56 8.48 4.51 0.66
N ILE A 57 8.14 5.63 0.01
CA ILE A 57 7.62 5.64 -1.36
C ILE A 57 8.57 4.89 -2.30
N LYS A 58 9.88 5.13 -2.20
CA LYS A 58 10.89 4.40 -2.99
C LYS A 58 10.96 2.91 -2.65
N GLN A 59 10.74 2.52 -1.40
CA GLN A 59 10.65 1.10 -1.02
C GLN A 59 9.39 0.44 -1.60
N TRP A 60 8.23 1.08 -1.46
CA TRP A 60 6.97 0.59 -2.04
C TRP A 60 7.03 0.53 -3.57
N GLU A 61 7.72 1.46 -4.24
CA GLU A 61 7.96 1.42 -5.68
C GLU A 61 8.80 0.20 -6.08
N LYS A 62 9.88 -0.10 -5.35
CA LYS A 62 10.70 -1.30 -5.57
C LYS A 62 9.90 -2.58 -5.32
N ALA A 63 9.13 -2.62 -4.23
CA ALA A 63 8.26 -3.75 -3.91
C ALA A 63 7.24 -4.00 -5.03
N LYS A 64 6.64 -2.94 -5.59
CA LYS A 64 5.74 -3.02 -6.74
C LYS A 64 6.41 -3.61 -7.99
N GLN A 65 7.66 -3.24 -8.26
CA GLN A 65 8.44 -3.85 -9.35
C GLN A 65 8.72 -5.34 -9.09
N GLY A 66 8.96 -5.74 -7.84
CA GLY A 66 9.08 -7.14 -7.43
C GLY A 66 7.78 -7.94 -7.65
N VAL A 67 6.64 -7.33 -7.34
CA VAL A 67 5.32 -7.92 -7.54
C VAL A 67 4.99 -8.22 -9.00
N ALA A 68 5.38 -7.35 -9.93
CA ALA A 68 5.21 -7.62 -11.35
C ALA A 68 5.90 -8.93 -11.77
N LYS A 69 7.13 -9.15 -11.30
CA LYS A 69 7.89 -10.39 -11.55
C LYS A 69 7.25 -11.60 -10.87
N LEU A 70 6.69 -11.43 -9.66
CA LEU A 70 5.95 -12.48 -8.96
C LEU A 70 4.73 -12.93 -9.75
N ARG A 71 3.94 -11.99 -10.28
CA ARG A 71 2.76 -12.30 -11.12
C ARG A 71 3.15 -13.01 -12.41
N ASP A 72 4.21 -12.58 -13.07
CA ASP A 72 4.73 -13.26 -14.28
C ASP A 72 5.13 -14.72 -13.96
N THR A 73 5.80 -14.94 -12.84
CA THR A 73 6.22 -16.29 -12.41
C THR A 73 5.03 -17.18 -12.04
N LEU A 74 4.00 -16.62 -11.40
CA LEU A 74 2.73 -17.29 -11.10
C LEU A 74 2.00 -17.73 -12.38
N ALA A 75 1.90 -16.84 -13.36
CA ALA A 75 1.22 -17.11 -14.64
C ALA A 75 1.87 -18.24 -15.45
N LEU A 76 3.20 -18.39 -15.34
CA LEU A 76 3.95 -19.45 -16.02
C LEU A 76 3.81 -20.84 -15.35
N SER A 77 3.39 -20.90 -14.08
CA SER A 77 3.40 -22.15 -13.29
C SER A 77 2.08 -22.41 -12.51
N PRO A 78 0.88 -22.28 -13.12
CA PRO A 78 -0.40 -22.26 -12.40
C PRO A 78 -0.75 -23.57 -11.67
N ARG A 79 -0.26 -24.72 -12.17
CA ARG A 79 -0.45 -26.03 -11.51
C ARG A 79 0.45 -26.24 -10.28
N GLU A 80 1.53 -25.48 -10.19
CA GLU A 80 2.56 -25.59 -9.14
C GLU A 80 2.33 -24.56 -8.04
N ALA A 81 1.59 -23.49 -8.34
CA ALA A 81 1.14 -22.45 -7.43
C ALA A 81 -0.09 -22.83 -6.57
N SER A 82 -0.73 -23.99 -6.80
CA SER A 82 -1.96 -24.38 -6.10
C SER A 82 -1.70 -24.59 -4.59
N GLY A 83 -2.00 -23.58 -3.78
CA GLY A 83 -1.79 -23.53 -2.32
C GLY A 83 -0.97 -22.33 -1.80
N LEU A 84 -0.38 -21.52 -2.68
CA LEU A 84 0.27 -20.23 -2.35
C LEU A 84 -0.17 -19.08 -3.29
N SER A 85 -0.87 -19.42 -4.39
CA SER A 85 -1.28 -18.46 -5.41
C SER A 85 -2.16 -17.36 -4.85
N ASP A 86 -3.05 -17.68 -3.92
CA ASP A 86 -4.01 -16.72 -3.37
C ASP A 86 -3.30 -15.75 -2.42
N GLU A 87 -2.43 -16.26 -1.53
CA GLU A 87 -1.63 -15.44 -0.60
C GLU A 87 -0.65 -14.52 -1.36
N ILE A 88 0.02 -15.02 -2.40
CA ILE A 88 0.93 -14.20 -3.21
C ILE A 88 0.15 -13.17 -4.03
N SER A 89 -1.05 -13.50 -4.53
CA SER A 89 -1.89 -12.54 -5.26
C SER A 89 -2.42 -11.45 -4.33
N GLN A 90 -2.85 -11.81 -3.12
CA GLN A 90 -3.28 -10.84 -2.10
C GLN A 90 -2.12 -9.92 -1.68
N ALA A 91 -0.91 -10.46 -1.49
CA ALA A 91 0.26 -9.64 -1.21
C ALA A 91 0.62 -8.72 -2.39
N ALA A 92 0.49 -9.21 -3.62
CA ALA A 92 0.69 -8.40 -4.82
C ALA A 92 -0.29 -7.22 -4.89
N ASP A 93 -1.57 -7.47 -4.65
CA ASP A 93 -2.61 -6.43 -4.61
C ASP A 93 -2.36 -5.44 -3.45
N ALA A 94 -1.97 -5.94 -2.27
CA ALA A 94 -1.63 -5.12 -1.12
C ALA A 94 -0.44 -4.18 -1.39
N VAL A 95 0.57 -4.64 -2.13
CA VAL A 95 1.71 -3.81 -2.56
C VAL A 95 1.29 -2.74 -3.55
N GLU A 96 0.48 -3.09 -4.55
CA GLU A 96 0.03 -2.14 -5.57
C GLU A 96 -0.86 -1.05 -4.97
N ASN A 97 -1.84 -1.43 -4.15
CA ASN A 97 -2.72 -0.48 -3.48
C ASN A 97 -1.97 0.30 -2.40
N GLY A 98 -1.07 -0.34 -1.65
CA GLY A 98 -0.26 0.35 -0.65
C GLY A 98 0.70 1.38 -1.26
N TYR A 99 1.23 1.14 -2.47
CA TYR A 99 2.01 2.16 -3.19
C TYR A 99 1.18 3.39 -3.56
N LYS A 100 -0.10 3.23 -3.90
CA LYS A 100 -1.01 4.36 -4.14
C LYS A 100 -1.31 5.11 -2.84
N GLU A 101 -1.58 4.38 -1.76
CA GLU A 101 -1.91 4.92 -0.45
C GLU A 101 -0.73 5.67 0.21
N ILE A 102 0.50 5.14 0.13
CA ILE A 102 1.69 5.83 0.68
C ILE A 102 1.95 7.16 -0.05
N LYS A 103 1.69 7.22 -1.36
CA LYS A 103 1.77 8.47 -2.13
C LYS A 103 0.69 9.47 -1.69
N ALA A 104 -0.53 8.99 -1.49
CA ALA A 104 -1.60 9.84 -0.95
C ALA A 104 -1.26 10.33 0.46
N LEU A 105 -0.69 9.47 1.32
CA LEU A 105 -0.29 9.84 2.67
C LEU A 105 0.76 10.96 2.67
N ALA A 106 1.75 10.88 1.79
CA ALA A 106 2.74 11.95 1.60
C ALA A 106 2.08 13.27 1.15
N PHE A 107 1.17 13.20 0.19
CA PHE A 107 0.40 14.38 -0.22
C PHE A 107 -0.36 15.01 0.96
N PHE A 108 -1.07 14.23 1.78
CA PHE A 108 -1.80 14.78 2.93
C PHE A 108 -0.88 15.26 4.05
N ALA A 109 0.34 14.74 4.17
CA ALA A 109 1.36 15.30 5.06
C ALA A 109 1.78 16.70 4.56
N ASP A 110 2.04 16.85 3.26
CA ASP A 110 2.37 18.14 2.65
C ASP A 110 1.24 19.16 2.81
N VAL A 111 -0.01 18.74 2.66
CA VAL A 111 -1.17 19.62 2.91
C VAL A 111 -1.19 20.11 4.36
N ALA A 112 -0.97 19.23 5.34
CA ALA A 112 -0.96 19.61 6.75
C ALA A 112 0.10 20.69 7.07
N ASP A 113 1.23 20.65 6.37
CA ASP A 113 2.29 21.66 6.51
C ASP A 113 1.98 22.94 5.71
N ALA A 114 1.34 22.81 4.56
CA ALA A 114 0.99 23.92 3.69
C ALA A 114 -0.10 24.84 4.27
N ILE A 115 -1.10 24.29 4.97
CA ILE A 115 -2.23 25.05 5.54
C ILE A 115 -1.85 25.89 6.76
N ARG A 116 -0.60 25.80 7.22
CA ARG A 116 -0.12 26.64 8.32
C ARG A 116 0.20 28.04 7.78
N LEU A 117 -0.54 29.02 8.27
CA LEU A 117 -0.16 30.43 8.18
C LEU A 117 0.85 30.72 9.29
N ARG A 118 2.01 31.27 8.93
CA ARG A 118 3.03 31.64 9.92
C ARG A 118 2.56 32.87 10.71
N GLU A 119 2.92 32.96 11.98
CA GLU A 119 2.70 34.17 12.77
C GLU A 119 3.45 35.34 12.15
N THR A 120 2.82 36.52 12.13
CA THR A 120 3.39 37.74 11.53
C THR A 120 3.30 38.89 12.51
N SER A 121 4.29 39.79 12.47
CA SER A 121 4.43 40.88 13.43
C SER A 121 3.97 42.25 12.88
N SER A 122 3.68 42.32 11.59
CA SER A 122 3.19 43.53 10.91
C SER A 122 2.20 43.21 9.78
N ALA A 123 1.46 44.22 9.32
CA ALA A 123 0.52 44.08 8.22
C ALA A 123 1.20 43.69 6.89
N GLU A 124 2.41 44.19 6.63
CA GLU A 124 3.17 43.85 5.41
C GLU A 124 3.66 42.40 5.43
N GLU A 125 4.14 41.92 6.58
CA GLU A 125 4.49 40.50 6.77
C GLU A 125 3.26 39.61 6.63
N GLY A 126 2.12 40.03 7.21
CA GLY A 126 0.84 39.37 7.04
C GLY A 126 0.48 39.19 5.56
N ARG A 127 0.57 40.28 4.78
CA ARG A 127 0.28 40.23 3.33
C ARG A 127 1.17 39.21 2.61
N LYS A 128 2.48 39.23 2.84
CA LYS A 128 3.42 38.28 2.21
C LYS A 128 3.13 36.83 2.64
N ALA A 129 2.81 36.60 3.92
CA ALA A 129 2.47 35.26 4.41
C ALA A 129 1.20 34.69 3.75
N TYR A 130 0.19 35.53 3.47
CA TYR A 130 -0.98 35.13 2.71
C TYR A 130 -0.67 34.86 1.23
N GLU A 131 0.18 35.66 0.58
CA GLU A 131 0.64 35.39 -0.80
C GLU A 131 1.32 34.00 -0.89
N GLU A 132 2.20 33.70 0.06
CA GLU A 132 2.87 32.40 0.17
C GLU A 132 1.89 31.25 0.49
N LEU A 133 0.90 31.49 1.35
CA LEU A 133 -0.15 30.51 1.63
C LEU A 133 -0.96 30.20 0.38
N ILE A 134 -1.46 31.22 -0.32
CA ILE A 134 -2.24 31.04 -1.56
C ILE A 134 -1.41 30.30 -2.60
N GLY A 135 -0.14 30.64 -2.78
CA GLY A 135 0.75 29.93 -3.71
C GLY A 135 0.95 28.45 -3.35
N ARG A 136 0.92 28.09 -2.06
CA ARG A 136 0.95 26.68 -1.61
C ARG A 136 -0.39 25.99 -1.87
N LEU A 137 -1.51 26.65 -1.62
CA LEU A 137 -2.85 26.12 -1.92
C LEU A 137 -3.05 25.88 -3.41
N ASP A 138 -2.57 26.79 -4.27
CA ASP A 138 -2.62 26.62 -5.73
C ASP A 138 -1.88 25.35 -6.19
N LYS A 139 -0.71 25.06 -5.59
CA LYS A 139 0.03 23.81 -5.87
C LYS A 139 -0.72 22.56 -5.44
N ILE A 140 -1.37 22.61 -4.28
CA ILE A 140 -2.21 21.49 -3.78
C ILE A 140 -3.38 21.27 -4.73
N LYS A 141 -4.08 22.34 -5.11
CA LYS A 141 -5.24 22.30 -6.00
C LYS A 141 -4.89 21.78 -7.41
N ALA A 142 -3.68 22.06 -7.88
CA ALA A 142 -3.16 21.53 -9.13
C ALA A 142 -2.88 20.02 -9.06
N THR A 143 -2.70 19.46 -7.86
CA THR A 143 -2.58 18.01 -7.67
C THR A 143 -3.98 17.42 -7.63
N ASN A 144 -4.36 16.70 -8.69
CA ASN A 144 -5.66 16.06 -8.73
C ASN A 144 -5.66 14.81 -7.84
N ILE A 145 -6.38 14.87 -6.73
CA ILE A 145 -6.46 13.78 -5.74
C ILE A 145 -7.02 12.48 -6.34
N SER A 146 -7.84 12.58 -7.39
CA SER A 146 -8.34 11.40 -8.10
C SER A 146 -7.24 10.63 -8.84
N ASP A 147 -6.06 11.23 -9.06
CA ASP A 147 -4.91 10.57 -9.69
C ASP A 147 -4.26 9.51 -8.80
N PHE A 148 -4.58 9.47 -7.49
CA PHE A 148 -4.09 8.43 -6.60
C PHE A 148 -4.82 7.09 -6.75
N ASP A 149 -5.99 7.04 -7.41
CA ASP A 149 -6.76 5.80 -7.66
C ASP A 149 -6.93 4.93 -6.40
N LEU A 150 -7.42 5.55 -5.32
CA LEU A 150 -7.62 4.93 -4.02
C LEU A 150 -8.89 4.07 -3.96
N GLU A 151 -8.92 3.12 -3.03
CA GLU A 151 -10.06 2.23 -2.80
C GLU A 151 -11.34 2.99 -2.42
N ALA A 152 -12.51 2.37 -2.66
CA ALA A 152 -13.82 3.02 -2.47
C ALA A 152 -14.07 3.53 -1.04
N GLN A 153 -13.44 2.92 -0.03
CA GLN A 153 -13.53 3.36 1.38
C GLN A 153 -13.01 4.79 1.61
N PHE A 154 -12.16 5.30 0.71
CA PHE A 154 -11.64 6.66 0.79
C PHE A 154 -12.57 7.71 0.18
N ALA A 155 -13.61 7.31 -0.57
CA ALA A 155 -14.43 8.24 -1.35
C ALA A 155 -15.09 9.34 -0.49
N GLU A 156 -15.68 8.97 0.66
CA GLU A 156 -16.31 9.93 1.56
C GLU A 156 -15.27 10.82 2.29
N PRO A 157 -14.21 10.28 2.93
CA PRO A 157 -13.14 11.09 3.48
C PRO A 157 -12.56 12.10 2.49
N LEU A 158 -12.27 11.68 1.24
CA LEU A 158 -11.73 12.55 0.20
C LEU A 158 -12.69 13.67 -0.18
N LYS A 159 -14.00 13.38 -0.25
CA LYS A 159 -15.03 14.41 -0.49
C LYS A 159 -15.11 15.42 0.64
N ASN A 160 -15.03 14.96 1.89
CA ASN A 160 -15.03 15.82 3.07
C ASN A 160 -13.79 16.73 3.08
N PHE A 161 -12.62 16.17 2.76
CA PHE A 161 -11.41 16.95 2.57
C PHE A 161 -11.54 17.99 1.46
N GLN A 162 -12.05 17.62 0.28
CA GLN A 162 -12.20 18.55 -0.84
C GLN A 162 -13.10 19.73 -0.46
N THR A 163 -14.20 19.44 0.25
CA THR A 163 -15.12 20.48 0.75
C THR A 163 -14.42 21.41 1.74
N ALA A 164 -13.66 20.86 2.69
CA ALA A 164 -12.91 21.64 3.66
C ALA A 164 -11.79 22.46 3.00
N PHE A 165 -11.13 21.91 1.98
CA PHE A 165 -10.09 22.56 1.20
C PHE A 165 -10.62 23.73 0.40
N ASP A 166 -11.71 23.54 -0.35
CA ASP A 166 -12.31 24.62 -1.15
C ASP A 166 -12.81 25.76 -0.26
N LYS A 167 -13.35 25.45 0.92
CA LYS A 167 -13.73 26.46 1.92
C LYS A 167 -12.50 27.20 2.46
N TYR A 168 -11.46 26.49 2.85
CA TYR A 168 -10.23 27.09 3.37
C TYR A 168 -9.51 27.96 2.32
N ASP A 169 -9.44 27.52 1.06
CA ASP A 169 -8.91 28.29 -0.09
C ASP A 169 -9.68 29.59 -0.29
N LYS A 170 -11.01 29.52 -0.24
CA LYS A 170 -11.86 30.71 -0.31
C LYS A 170 -11.61 31.67 0.86
N ASP A 171 -11.62 31.17 2.09
CA ASP A 171 -11.43 31.99 3.29
C ASP A 171 -10.04 32.65 3.30
N ALA A 172 -9.00 31.94 2.84
CA ALA A 172 -7.65 32.48 2.70
C ALA A 172 -7.60 33.65 1.70
N ARG A 173 -8.27 33.53 0.55
CA ARG A 173 -8.34 34.59 -0.48
C ARG A 173 -9.16 35.78 -0.01
N ASP A 174 -10.32 35.53 0.61
CA ASP A 174 -11.17 36.60 1.15
C ASP A 174 -10.44 37.39 2.25
N ASN A 175 -9.69 36.69 3.10
CA ASN A 175 -8.87 37.32 4.13
C ASN A 175 -7.66 38.08 3.54
N PHE A 176 -7.05 37.57 2.47
CA PHE A 176 -5.96 38.26 1.79
C PHE A 176 -6.40 39.63 1.22
N GLU A 177 -7.59 39.70 0.61
CA GLU A 177 -8.13 40.97 0.11
C GLU A 177 -8.45 41.95 1.25
N LYS A 178 -8.93 41.46 2.41
CA LYS A 178 -9.12 42.30 3.60
C LYS A 178 -7.80 42.84 4.16
N VAL A 179 -6.75 42.02 4.18
CA VAL A 179 -5.40 42.42 4.62
C VAL A 179 -4.81 43.48 3.68
N LYS A 180 -5.01 43.35 2.35
CA LYS A 180 -4.63 44.41 1.39
C LYS A 180 -5.32 45.74 1.67
N ALA A 181 -6.56 45.71 2.14
CA ALA A 181 -7.32 46.89 2.54
C ALA A 181 -6.93 47.44 3.93
N GLY A 182 -5.94 46.86 4.61
CA GLY A 182 -5.44 47.32 5.92
C GLY A 182 -6.21 46.77 7.12
N ASN A 183 -7.09 45.78 6.94
CA ASN A 183 -7.84 45.16 8.03
C ASN A 183 -7.07 43.98 8.63
N SER A 184 -7.14 43.81 9.96
CA SER A 184 -6.68 42.59 10.63
C SER A 184 -7.73 41.49 10.49
N THR A 185 -7.33 40.28 10.12
CA THR A 185 -8.20 39.10 10.02
C THR A 185 -7.55 37.89 10.67
N SER A 186 -8.36 36.88 10.99
CA SER A 186 -7.88 35.56 11.41
C SER A 186 -8.39 34.50 10.43
N LEU A 187 -7.54 33.49 10.19
CA LEU A 187 -7.87 32.34 9.35
C LEU A 187 -7.87 31.09 10.21
N SER A 188 -9.02 30.43 10.32
CA SER A 188 -9.11 29.15 11.00
C SER A 188 -8.78 28.03 10.03
N GLY A 189 -7.79 27.19 10.38
CA GLY A 189 -7.47 25.96 9.66
C GLY A 189 -8.10 24.70 10.28
N ALA A 190 -9.03 24.84 11.23
CA ALA A 190 -9.49 23.70 12.05
C ALA A 190 -10.15 22.60 11.20
N GLU A 191 -11.12 22.95 10.35
CA GLU A 191 -11.87 21.97 9.55
C GLU A 191 -10.98 21.23 8.53
N ILE A 192 -10.10 21.95 7.82
CA ILE A 192 -9.15 21.31 6.90
C ILE A 192 -8.11 20.47 7.66
N SER A 193 -7.66 20.91 8.84
CA SER A 193 -6.75 20.14 9.69
C SER A 193 -7.39 18.84 10.15
N GLU A 194 -8.65 18.88 10.59
CA GLU A 194 -9.42 17.71 11.01
C GLU A 194 -9.63 16.73 9.85
N ALA A 195 -10.05 17.23 8.68
CA ALA A 195 -10.25 16.40 7.50
C ALA A 195 -8.93 15.75 7.03
N THR A 196 -7.83 16.51 7.07
CA THR A 196 -6.49 16.01 6.72
C THR A 196 -6.02 14.95 7.71
N GLN A 197 -6.17 15.17 9.01
CA GLN A 197 -5.82 14.18 10.04
C GLN A 197 -6.64 12.89 9.90
N THR A 198 -7.94 13.02 9.63
CA THR A 198 -8.84 11.88 9.44
C THR A 198 -8.37 11.00 8.29
N ILE A 199 -8.12 11.56 7.10
CA ILE A 199 -7.63 10.78 5.95
C ILE A 199 -6.27 10.16 6.25
N ARG A 200 -5.35 10.91 6.86
CA ARG A 200 -4.01 10.38 7.21
C ARG A 200 -4.11 9.17 8.13
N GLN A 201 -5.03 9.21 9.11
CA GLN A 201 -5.23 8.10 10.02
C GLN A 201 -5.78 6.86 9.29
N ILE A 202 -6.79 7.05 8.42
CA ILE A 202 -7.36 5.95 7.63
C ILE A 202 -6.29 5.34 6.69
N LEU A 203 -5.48 6.18 6.04
CA LEU A 203 -4.37 5.71 5.20
C LEU A 203 -3.32 4.93 5.99
N LEU A 204 -2.93 5.42 7.18
CA LEU A 204 -1.99 4.73 8.05
C LEU A 204 -2.50 3.35 8.47
N ASP A 205 -3.78 3.26 8.84
CA ASP A 205 -4.38 2.00 9.27
C ASP A 205 -4.53 1.03 8.10
N SER A 206 -4.94 1.52 6.92
CA SER A 206 -4.99 0.75 5.69
C SER A 206 -3.60 0.19 5.29
N LEU A 207 -2.56 1.02 5.34
CA LEU A 207 -1.19 0.63 5.04
C LEU A 207 -0.65 -0.41 6.03
N ARG A 208 -0.98 -0.28 7.33
CA ARG A 208 -0.61 -1.27 8.35
C ARG A 208 -1.23 -2.64 8.06
N GLU A 209 -2.50 -2.68 7.70
CA GLU A 209 -3.14 -3.95 7.34
C GLU A 209 -2.52 -4.55 6.08
N LYS A 210 -2.18 -3.73 5.07
CA LYS A 210 -1.49 -4.20 3.87
C LYS A 210 -0.10 -4.77 4.16
N ILE A 211 0.68 -4.10 5.02
CA ILE A 211 1.98 -4.62 5.48
C ILE A 211 1.80 -5.96 6.19
N LYS A 212 0.77 -6.10 7.02
CA LYS A 212 0.45 -7.36 7.67
C LYS A 212 0.12 -8.46 6.66
N THR A 213 -0.72 -8.19 5.65
CA THR A 213 -1.00 -9.15 4.56
C THR A 213 0.27 -9.58 3.83
N ILE A 214 1.17 -8.64 3.54
CA ILE A 214 2.46 -8.93 2.88
C ILE A 214 3.33 -9.83 3.78
N ASN A 215 3.41 -9.55 5.07
CA ASN A 215 4.18 -10.34 6.03
C ASN A 215 3.58 -11.74 6.23
N GLU A 216 2.26 -11.88 6.26
CA GLU A 216 1.58 -13.18 6.35
C GLU A 216 1.87 -14.05 5.10
N ALA A 217 1.90 -13.45 3.92
CA ALA A 217 2.29 -14.14 2.69
C ALA A 217 3.77 -14.54 2.70
N LYS A 218 4.66 -13.69 3.24
CA LYS A 218 6.08 -14.02 3.45
C LYS A 218 6.24 -15.23 4.36
N ASP A 219 5.56 -15.22 5.49
CA ASP A 219 5.55 -16.32 6.45
C ASP A 219 4.98 -17.62 5.86
N ALA A 220 3.95 -17.52 5.02
CA ALA A 220 3.37 -18.67 4.33
C ALA A 220 4.37 -19.28 3.33
N LEU A 221 5.10 -18.44 2.59
CA LEU A 221 6.16 -18.87 1.68
C LEU A 221 7.31 -19.55 2.43
N ASP A 222 7.77 -18.97 3.54
CA ASP A 222 8.83 -19.54 4.38
C ASP A 222 8.41 -20.88 5.01
N LYS A 223 7.16 -20.99 5.49
CA LYS A 223 6.62 -22.26 6.01
C LYS A 223 6.49 -23.32 4.94
N ALA A 224 6.09 -22.95 3.73
CA ALA A 224 6.04 -23.87 2.59
C ALA A 224 7.45 -24.39 2.26
N GLU A 225 8.47 -23.54 2.29
CA GLU A 225 9.87 -23.93 2.15
C GLU A 225 10.27 -24.93 3.24
N VAL A 226 10.08 -24.63 4.52
CA VAL A 226 10.46 -25.57 5.60
C VAL A 226 9.78 -26.93 5.43
N ARG A 227 8.48 -26.97 5.09
CA ARG A 227 7.75 -28.23 4.87
C ARG A 227 8.29 -29.04 3.69
N LEU A 228 8.71 -28.38 2.62
CA LEU A 228 9.26 -29.01 1.42
C LEU A 228 10.70 -29.50 1.59
N PHE A 229 11.44 -28.97 2.58
CA PHE A 229 12.85 -29.31 2.83
C PHE A 229 13.07 -30.23 4.04
N ARG A 230 12.09 -30.41 4.94
CA ARG A 230 12.21 -31.23 6.17
C ARG A 230 11.95 -32.74 5.99
N TRP A 231 11.59 -33.18 4.78
CA TRP A 231 11.33 -34.60 4.45
C TRP A 231 12.51 -35.28 3.72
N TRP A 232 13.73 -34.80 3.98
CA TRP A 232 14.98 -35.36 3.48
C TRP A 232 15.98 -35.52 4.62
#